data_AF-A0A8X6QJ69-F1
#
_entry.id   AF-A0A8X6QJ69-F1
#
_cell.length_a   1.000
_cell.length_b   1.000
_cell.length_c   1.000
_cell.angle_alpha   90.00
_cell.angle_beta   90.00
_cell.angle_gamma   90.00
#
_symmetry.space_group_name_H-M   'P 1'
#
loop_
_entity.id
_entity.type
_entity.pdbx_description
1 polymer ?
#
loop_
_entity_poly.entity_id
_entity_poly.type
_entity_poly.pdbx_seq_one_letter_code
_entity_poly.pdbx_strand_id
1 'polypeptide(L)'
;MTFLRKEVESEEMILLARTGLGSPQRQKSKATVEEPFLATSAALVNTKGGRSGKQKFCLFCSQCNHWSSDCLIGKKLSLNDKKSILIRNRACFRCLNKGHNARSCRLKMLKCKNCDDKSHHTLLCNKNEEFDLKMRQLGLPLVTPLLISL
;
A
#
# COMPACT_ATOMS: atom_id res chain seq x y z
N MET A 1 -30.59 44.68 43.64
CA MET A 1 -30.12 44.59 42.24
C MET A 1 -28.74 43.94 42.14
N THR A 2 -28.64 42.65 42.50
CA THR A 2 -27.37 41.88 42.50
C THR A 2 -27.48 40.50 41.82
N PHE A 3 -28.72 40.05 41.54
CA PHE A 3 -28.99 38.78 40.85
C PHE A 3 -28.58 38.86 39.36
N LEU A 4 -29.12 39.83 38.62
CA LEU A 4 -28.85 40.00 37.18
C LEU A 4 -27.35 40.13 36.84
N ARG A 5 -26.52 40.70 37.73
CA ARG A 5 -25.08 40.83 37.47
C ARG A 5 -24.37 39.47 37.46
N LYS A 6 -24.68 38.61 38.46
CA LYS A 6 -24.12 37.25 38.53
C LYS A 6 -24.57 36.35 37.38
N GLU A 7 -25.80 36.55 36.90
CA GLU A 7 -26.35 35.79 35.79
C GLU A 7 -25.64 36.16 34.47
N VAL A 8 -25.53 37.45 34.15
CA VAL A 8 -24.77 37.95 32.99
C VAL A 8 -23.30 37.55 33.04
N GLU A 9 -22.62 37.72 34.18
CA GLU A 9 -21.23 37.29 34.39
C GLU A 9 -21.03 35.77 34.14
N SER A 10 -22.06 34.95 34.43
CA SER A 10 -22.01 33.51 34.18
C SER A 10 -22.19 33.16 32.69
N GLU A 11 -23.08 33.86 31.97
CA GLU A 11 -23.29 33.65 30.54
C GLU A 11 -22.05 34.08 29.72
N GLU A 12 -21.44 35.21 30.06
CA GLU A 12 -20.23 35.72 29.41
C GLU A 12 -19.04 34.74 29.54
N MET A 13 -18.84 34.15 30.73
CA MET A 13 -17.81 33.11 30.92
C MET A 13 -18.10 31.82 30.13
N ILE A 14 -19.37 31.40 30.03
CA ILE A 14 -19.76 30.22 29.24
C ILE A 14 -19.50 30.44 27.75
N LEU A 15 -19.75 31.64 27.24
CA LEU A 15 -19.45 32.01 25.85
C LEU A 15 -17.94 31.98 25.59
N LEU A 16 -17.14 32.60 26.45
CA LEU A 16 -15.68 32.65 26.29
C LEU A 16 -15.06 31.24 26.31
N ALA A 17 -15.53 30.37 27.20
CA ALA A 17 -15.11 28.96 27.27
C ALA A 17 -15.54 28.15 26.03
N ARG A 18 -16.72 28.42 25.45
CA ARG A 18 -17.16 27.80 24.18
C ARG A 18 -16.32 28.25 22.98
N THR A 19 -15.77 29.47 22.99
CA THR A 19 -14.94 30.02 21.90
C THR A 19 -13.45 29.64 21.98
N GLY A 20 -13.11 28.49 22.57
CA GLY A 20 -11.73 28.10 22.89
C GLY A 20 -10.75 28.10 21.70
N LEU A 21 -9.83 29.07 21.71
CA LEU A 21 -8.50 29.09 21.06
C LEU A 21 -8.42 28.55 19.61
N GLY A 22 -9.09 29.21 18.68
CA GLY A 22 -8.89 28.98 17.25
C GLY A 22 -7.52 29.49 16.76
N SER A 23 -6.63 28.58 16.35
CA SER A 23 -5.43 28.89 15.55
C SER A 23 -5.56 28.28 14.14
N PRO A 24 -5.29 29.03 13.05
CA PRO A 24 -5.73 28.66 11.71
C PRO A 24 -4.77 27.68 10.99
N GLN A 25 -4.84 26.38 11.28
CA GLN A 25 -4.07 25.37 10.54
C GLN A 25 -4.87 24.67 9.43
N ARG A 26 -5.01 25.39 8.32
CA ARG A 26 -5.33 24.95 6.94
C ARG A 26 -5.20 23.43 6.68
N GLN A 27 -6.31 22.71 6.49
CA GLN A 27 -6.31 21.42 5.77
C GLN A 27 -7.65 21.00 5.12
N LYS A 28 -7.79 21.42 3.85
CA LYS A 28 -8.39 20.69 2.71
C LYS A 28 -9.72 19.93 2.90
N SER A 29 -10.81 20.54 2.45
CA SER A 29 -12.14 19.95 2.32
C SER A 29 -12.22 18.75 1.36
N LYS A 30 -12.90 17.68 1.78
CA LYS A 30 -13.86 16.95 0.94
C LYS A 30 -14.88 16.23 1.84
N ALA A 31 -16.13 16.66 1.80
CA ALA A 31 -17.20 16.15 2.64
C ALA A 31 -18.12 15.17 1.89
N THR A 32 -18.60 14.17 2.61
CA THR A 32 -19.87 13.45 2.41
C THR A 32 -20.37 13.03 3.80
N VAL A 33 -21.68 13.07 4.02
CA VAL A 33 -22.39 12.92 5.31
C VAL A 33 -22.80 11.44 5.59
N GLU A 34 -23.41 11.00 6.69
CA GLU A 34 -24.41 11.57 7.63
C GLU A 34 -24.21 11.15 9.11
N GLU A 35 -25.02 11.74 10.00
CA GLU A 35 -25.42 11.32 11.36
C GLU A 35 -24.40 11.42 12.56
N PRO A 36 -24.89 11.74 13.77
CA PRO A 36 -24.06 12.12 14.91
C PRO A 36 -23.47 10.88 15.60
N PHE A 37 -22.18 10.67 15.40
CA PHE A 37 -21.42 9.70 16.17
C PHE A 37 -21.32 10.16 17.63
N LEU A 38 -22.27 9.70 18.47
CA LEU A 38 -22.19 9.79 19.92
C LEU A 38 -20.84 9.19 20.35
N ALA A 39 -19.91 10.05 20.78
CA ALA A 39 -18.54 9.69 21.12
C ALA A 39 -18.48 8.98 22.49
N THR A 40 -19.16 7.84 22.61
CA THR A 40 -19.15 6.97 23.78
C THR A 40 -17.82 6.23 23.83
N SER A 41 -17.17 6.25 24.99
CA SER A 41 -15.88 5.59 25.26
C SER A 41 -15.84 4.08 24.97
N ALA A 42 -17.00 3.43 24.86
CA ALA A 42 -17.15 2.04 24.38
C ALA A 42 -16.60 1.82 22.95
N ALA A 43 -16.47 2.85 22.11
CA ALA A 43 -15.82 2.74 20.80
C ALA A 43 -14.29 2.53 20.89
N LEU A 44 -13.68 2.70 22.07
CA LEU A 44 -12.24 2.50 22.31
C LEU A 44 -11.88 1.09 22.80
N VAL A 45 -12.77 0.10 22.64
CA VAL A 45 -12.43 -1.31 22.90
C VAL A 45 -11.44 -1.78 21.83
N ASN A 46 -10.15 -1.65 22.15
CA ASN A 46 -9.03 -2.19 21.39
C ASN A 46 -9.07 -3.73 21.41
N THR A 47 -9.86 -4.32 20.51
CA THR A 47 -9.84 -5.75 20.22
C THR A 47 -8.48 -6.10 19.61
N LYS A 48 -7.56 -6.53 20.48
CA LYS A 48 -6.24 -7.02 20.10
C LYS A 48 -6.39 -8.06 19.00
N GLY A 49 -5.96 -7.73 17.79
CA GLY A 49 -5.95 -8.70 16.68
C GLY A 49 -6.95 -8.43 15.56
N GLY A 50 -7.49 -7.21 15.43
CA GLY A 50 -7.99 -6.67 14.16
C GLY A 50 -6.93 -6.56 13.05
N ARG A 51 -6.11 -7.61 12.86
CA ARG A 51 -5.33 -7.82 11.65
C ARG A 51 -6.35 -8.11 10.55
N SER A 52 -6.81 -7.08 9.85
CA SER A 52 -7.24 -7.25 8.46
C SER A 52 -6.05 -7.83 7.72
N GLY A 53 -5.98 -9.17 7.68
CA GLY A 53 -4.91 -9.89 7.02
C GLY A 53 -4.84 -9.36 5.61
N LYS A 54 -3.70 -8.78 5.24
CA LYS A 54 -3.52 -8.19 3.90
C LYS A 54 -3.76 -9.30 2.90
N GLN A 55 -4.96 -9.31 2.32
CA GLN A 55 -5.40 -10.35 1.40
C GLN A 55 -4.34 -10.48 0.32
N LYS A 56 -3.95 -11.72 -0.01
CA LYS A 56 -2.76 -11.99 -0.85
C LYS A 56 -3.05 -11.66 -2.31
N PHE A 57 -3.12 -10.36 -2.61
CA PHE A 57 -3.46 -9.86 -3.94
C PHE A 57 -2.24 -9.82 -4.85
N CYS A 58 -2.32 -10.51 -5.99
CA CYS A 58 -1.30 -10.50 -7.01
C CYS A 58 -1.60 -9.44 -8.09
N LEU A 59 -0.63 -8.56 -8.36
CA LEU A 59 -0.77 -7.52 -9.41
C LEU A 59 -0.70 -8.07 -10.84
N PHE A 60 -0.13 -9.25 -11.04
CA PHE A 60 0.13 -9.80 -12.38
C PHE A 60 -1.03 -10.63 -12.93
N CYS A 61 -1.78 -11.32 -12.07
CA CYS A 61 -2.94 -12.13 -12.46
C CYS A 61 -4.25 -11.74 -11.75
N SER A 62 -4.24 -10.67 -10.95
CA SER A 62 -5.42 -10.14 -10.23
C SER A 62 -6.12 -11.13 -9.28
N GLN A 63 -5.42 -12.18 -8.86
CA GLN A 63 -5.93 -13.25 -7.99
C GLN A 63 -5.54 -13.00 -6.52
N CYS A 64 -6.38 -13.47 -5.58
CA CYS A 64 -6.21 -13.26 -4.12
C CYS A 64 -5.48 -14.39 -3.38
N ASN A 65 -4.90 -15.36 -4.10
CA ASN A 65 -4.28 -16.56 -3.50
C ASN A 65 -2.79 -16.40 -3.12
N HIS A 66 -2.06 -15.42 -3.70
CA HIS A 66 -0.60 -15.31 -3.55
C HIS A 66 -0.08 -13.89 -3.73
N TRP A 67 1.12 -13.61 -3.20
CA TRP A 67 1.77 -12.31 -3.41
C TRP A 67 2.36 -12.20 -4.82
N SER A 68 2.42 -10.98 -5.36
CA SER A 68 3.02 -10.68 -6.67
C SER A 68 4.44 -11.26 -6.85
N SER A 69 5.23 -11.37 -5.78
CA SER A 69 6.58 -11.94 -5.79
C SER A 69 6.62 -13.44 -6.14
N ASP A 70 5.56 -14.19 -5.82
CA ASP A 70 5.50 -15.65 -5.99
C ASP A 70 4.77 -16.07 -7.28
N CYS A 71 4.22 -15.10 -8.01
CA CYS A 71 3.34 -15.35 -9.15
C CYS A 71 4.05 -16.06 -10.31
N LEU A 72 3.56 -17.25 -10.66
CA LEU A 72 4.06 -18.01 -11.83
C LEU A 72 3.80 -17.28 -13.16
N ILE A 73 2.66 -16.61 -13.29
CA ILE A 73 2.34 -15.78 -14.47
C ILE A 73 3.28 -14.56 -14.52
N GLY A 74 3.50 -13.89 -13.39
CA GLY A 74 4.45 -12.77 -13.27
C GLY A 74 5.91 -13.14 -13.55
N LYS A 75 6.30 -14.41 -13.35
CA LYS A 75 7.61 -14.93 -13.80
C LYS A 75 7.68 -15.03 -15.33
N LYS A 76 6.65 -15.60 -15.97
CA LYS A 76 6.60 -15.89 -17.43
C LYS A 76 6.41 -14.67 -18.36
N LEU A 77 5.89 -13.54 -17.87
CA LEU A 77 5.76 -12.30 -18.65
C LEU A 77 7.13 -11.73 -19.09
N SER A 78 7.15 -10.86 -20.11
CA SER A 78 8.34 -10.01 -20.37
C SER A 78 8.51 -8.96 -19.27
N LEU A 79 9.74 -8.47 -19.07
CA LEU A 79 10.01 -7.31 -18.24
C LEU A 79 9.26 -6.07 -18.70
N ASN A 80 9.02 -5.90 -20.01
CA ASN A 80 8.24 -4.77 -20.51
C ASN A 80 6.78 -4.86 -20.03
N ASP A 81 6.17 -6.04 -20.12
CA ASP A 81 4.82 -6.29 -19.62
C ASP A 81 4.74 -6.08 -18.10
N LYS A 82 5.70 -6.63 -17.35
CA LYS A 82 5.79 -6.44 -15.88
C LYS A 82 5.90 -4.95 -15.52
N LYS A 83 6.74 -4.18 -16.23
CA LYS A 83 6.87 -2.72 -16.05
C LYS A 83 5.54 -2.02 -16.36
N SER A 84 4.88 -2.36 -17.47
CA SER A 84 3.58 -1.77 -17.87
C SER A 84 2.49 -2.01 -16.81
N ILE A 85 2.40 -3.22 -16.25
CA ILE A 85 1.44 -3.61 -15.22
C ILE A 85 1.69 -2.82 -13.93
N LEU A 86 2.95 -2.64 -13.52
CA LEU A 86 3.30 -1.88 -12.32
C LEU A 86 3.03 -0.39 -12.47
N ILE A 87 3.30 0.20 -13.65
CA ILE A 87 2.96 1.59 -13.98
C ILE A 87 1.44 1.78 -13.92
N ARG A 88 0.66 0.94 -14.63
CA ARG A 88 -0.81 0.95 -14.64
C ARG A 88 -1.40 0.85 -13.23
N ASN A 89 -0.81 0.00 -12.39
CA ASN A 89 -1.25 -0.20 -11.00
C ASN A 89 -0.70 0.82 -9.98
N ARG A 90 0.14 1.77 -10.40
CA ARG A 90 0.90 2.70 -9.52
C ARG A 90 1.59 1.96 -8.37
N ALA A 91 2.27 0.87 -8.72
CA ALA A 91 2.95 -0.01 -7.78
C ALA A 91 4.46 0.25 -7.74
N CYS A 92 5.06 0.01 -6.59
CA CYS A 92 6.48 0.19 -6.36
C CYS A 92 7.32 -0.87 -7.09
N PHE A 93 8.23 -0.45 -7.98
CA PHE A 93 9.15 -1.35 -8.70
C PHE A 93 10.11 -2.13 -7.78
N ARG A 94 10.33 -1.68 -6.54
CA ARG A 94 11.15 -2.41 -5.56
C ARG A 94 10.36 -3.55 -4.92
N CYS A 95 9.17 -3.29 -4.39
CA CYS A 95 8.44 -4.23 -3.53
C CYS A 95 7.09 -4.75 -4.07
N LEU A 96 6.72 -4.39 -5.31
CA LEU A 96 5.50 -4.85 -6.00
C LEU A 96 4.19 -4.56 -5.24
N ASN A 97 4.18 -3.57 -4.35
CA ASN A 97 3.01 -3.13 -3.60
C ASN A 97 2.52 -1.75 -4.10
N LYS A 98 1.21 -1.52 -4.04
CA LYS A 98 0.58 -0.22 -4.37
C LYS A 98 0.84 0.85 -3.29
N GLY A 99 0.54 2.11 -3.62
CA GLY A 99 0.46 3.22 -2.66
C GLY A 99 1.78 3.93 -2.34
N HIS A 100 2.89 3.55 -2.97
CA HIS A 100 4.16 4.27 -2.87
C HIS A 100 5.08 3.96 -4.07
N ASN A 101 6.14 4.75 -4.24
CA ASN A 101 7.13 4.58 -5.31
C ASN A 101 8.46 4.02 -4.77
N ALA A 102 9.42 3.73 -5.66
CA ALA A 102 10.72 3.16 -5.27
C ALA A 102 11.50 4.05 -4.27
N ARG A 103 11.41 5.38 -4.42
CA ARG A 103 12.10 6.39 -3.59
C ARG A 103 11.50 6.51 -2.19
N SER A 104 10.19 6.28 -2.04
CA SER A 104 9.46 6.26 -0.74
C SER A 104 9.29 4.85 -0.16
N CYS A 105 9.97 3.85 -0.74
CA CYS A 105 9.86 2.46 -0.30
C CYS A 105 10.66 2.20 0.97
N ARG A 106 9.93 1.99 2.08
CA ARG A 106 10.45 1.73 3.43
C ARG A 106 11.16 0.37 3.61
N LEU A 107 11.14 -0.51 2.60
CA LEU A 107 11.87 -1.78 2.62
C LEU A 107 13.37 -1.55 2.45
N LYS A 108 14.12 -1.65 3.55
CA LYS A 108 15.58 -1.44 3.59
C LYS A 108 16.38 -2.60 2.97
N MET A 109 15.91 -3.85 3.13
CA MET A 109 16.69 -5.07 2.83
C MET A 109 16.32 -5.74 1.50
N LEU A 110 15.60 -5.04 0.62
CA LEU A 110 15.22 -5.59 -0.68
C LEU A 110 16.33 -5.31 -1.72
N LYS A 111 17.14 -6.35 -1.97
CA LYS A 111 18.14 -6.44 -3.04
C LYS A 111 17.72 -7.48 -4.06
N CYS A 112 18.09 -7.28 -5.32
CA CYS A 112 17.93 -8.26 -6.39
C CYS A 112 18.99 -9.37 -6.27
N LYS A 113 18.59 -10.64 -6.35
CA LYS A 113 19.52 -11.79 -6.21
C LYS A 113 20.45 -12.01 -7.42
N ASN A 114 20.20 -11.36 -8.55
CA ASN A 114 20.95 -11.55 -9.80
C ASN A 114 22.02 -10.47 -10.05
N CYS A 115 21.92 -9.32 -9.36
CA CYS A 115 22.77 -8.15 -9.58
C CYS A 115 23.04 -7.33 -8.32
N ASP A 116 22.55 -7.76 -7.15
CA ASP A 116 22.71 -7.14 -5.83
C ASP A 116 22.17 -5.70 -5.67
N ASP A 117 21.65 -5.13 -6.75
CA ASP A 117 20.99 -3.84 -6.80
C ASP A 117 19.80 -3.74 -5.86
N LYS A 118 19.67 -2.58 -5.22
CA LYS A 118 18.50 -2.21 -4.39
C LYS A 118 17.38 -1.55 -5.20
N SER A 119 17.59 -1.28 -6.49
CA SER A 119 16.72 -0.44 -7.33
C SER A 119 15.41 -1.12 -7.77
N HIS A 120 15.38 -2.45 -7.84
CA HIS A 120 14.29 -3.22 -8.42
C HIS A 120 14.04 -4.56 -7.69
N HIS A 121 12.85 -5.13 -7.86
CA HIS A 121 12.54 -6.50 -7.44
C HIS A 121 13.22 -7.52 -8.36
N THR A 122 13.59 -8.70 -7.86
CA THR A 122 14.25 -9.78 -8.64
C THR A 122 13.49 -10.14 -9.95
N LEU A 123 12.16 -10.14 -9.91
CA LEU A 123 11.29 -10.38 -11.09
C LEU A 123 11.42 -9.32 -12.20
N LEU A 124 12.05 -8.17 -11.92
CA LEU A 124 12.26 -7.06 -12.84
C LEU A 124 13.71 -6.94 -13.34
N CYS A 125 14.59 -7.88 -12.99
CA CYS A 125 16.01 -7.81 -13.34
C CYS A 125 16.26 -8.11 -14.81
N ASN A 126 16.92 -7.19 -15.53
CA ASN A 126 17.28 -7.35 -16.94
C ASN A 126 18.12 -8.61 -17.23
N LYS A 127 19.00 -9.02 -16.30
CA LYS A 127 19.83 -10.23 -16.44
C LYS A 127 19.03 -11.53 -16.61
N ASN A 128 17.75 -11.55 -16.24
CA ASN A 128 16.88 -12.71 -16.48
C ASN A 128 16.41 -12.78 -17.95
N GLU A 129 16.22 -11.64 -18.62
CA GLU A 129 15.78 -11.62 -20.03
C GLU A 129 16.90 -12.02 -21.00
N GLU A 130 18.17 -11.73 -20.70
CA GLU A 130 19.30 -12.15 -21.54
C GLU A 130 19.40 -13.68 -21.64
N PHE A 131 19.10 -14.40 -20.55
CA PHE A 131 19.03 -15.86 -20.54
C PHE A 131 17.81 -16.37 -21.33
N ASP A 132 16.61 -15.82 -21.09
CA ASP A 132 15.38 -16.21 -21.76
C ASP A 132 15.43 -15.95 -23.29
N LEU A 133 16.01 -14.83 -23.71
CA LEU A 133 16.19 -14.47 -25.13
C LEU A 133 17.19 -15.39 -25.82
N LYS A 134 18.30 -15.73 -25.15
CA LYS A 134 19.33 -16.63 -25.68
C LYS A 134 18.82 -18.08 -25.79
N MET A 135 18.03 -18.54 -24.81
CA MET A 135 17.32 -19.82 -24.85
C MET A 135 16.32 -19.89 -26.01
N ARG A 136 15.54 -18.82 -26.23
CA ARG A 136 14.61 -18.70 -27.37
C ARG A 136 15.33 -18.71 -28.72
N GLN A 137 16.45 -18.00 -28.86
CA GLN A 137 17.27 -18.00 -30.08
C GLN A 137 17.90 -19.37 -30.39
N LEU A 138 18.19 -20.16 -29.36
CA LEU A 138 18.71 -21.53 -29.51
C LEU A 138 17.61 -22.58 -29.70
N GLY A 139 16.32 -22.20 -29.64
CA GLY A 139 15.19 -23.11 -29.82
C GLY A 139 14.93 -24.07 -28.65
N LEU A 140 15.57 -23.87 -27.48
CA LEU A 140 15.33 -24.72 -26.31
C LEU A 140 14.07 -24.27 -25.54
N PRO A 141 13.21 -25.21 -25.09
CA PRO A 141 12.04 -24.88 -24.27
C PRO A 141 12.46 -24.36 -22.89
N LEU A 142 11.94 -23.18 -22.51
CA LEU A 142 12.33 -22.46 -21.29
C LEU A 142 12.08 -23.20 -19.97
N VAL A 143 11.28 -24.27 -19.98
CA VAL A 143 11.22 -25.27 -18.91
C VAL A 143 10.83 -26.60 -19.56
N THR A 144 11.74 -27.56 -19.69
CA THR A 144 11.34 -28.96 -19.57
C THR A 144 11.19 -29.25 -18.08
N PRO A 145 9.98 -29.50 -17.54
CA PRO A 145 9.93 -30.32 -16.34
C PRO A 145 10.58 -31.64 -16.74
N LEU A 146 11.64 -32.03 -16.01
CA LEU A 146 12.23 -33.35 -16.19
C LEU A 146 11.10 -34.38 -16.17
N LEU A 147 11.15 -35.31 -17.12
CA LEU A 147 10.39 -36.55 -17.04
C LEU A 147 10.73 -37.18 -15.68
N ILE A 148 9.79 -37.06 -14.73
CA ILE A 148 9.74 -37.95 -13.58
C ILE A 148 9.20 -39.25 -14.17
N SER A 149 10.12 -40.03 -14.75
CA SER A 149 9.85 -41.36 -15.23
C SER A 149 9.68 -42.29 -14.04
N LEU A 150 8.60 -43.07 -14.09
CA LEU A 150 8.27 -44.23 -13.24
C LEU A 150 7.81 -43.88 -11.81
#